data_AF-A0A3N4S0T0-F1
#
_entry.id   AF-A0A3N4S0T0-F1
#
_cell.length_a   1.000
_cell.length_b   1.000
_cell.length_c   1.000
_cell.angle_alpha   90.00
_cell.angle_beta   90.00
_cell.angle_gamma   90.00
#
_symmetry.space_group_name_H-M   'P 1'
#
loop_
_entity.id
_entity.type
_entity.pdbx_description
1 polymer ?
#
loop_
_entity_poly.entity_id
_entity_poly.type
_entity_poly.pdbx_seq_one_letter_code
_entity_poly.pdbx_strand_id
1 'polypeptide(L)'
;MEDAPSAAQVLDRLLDSVAVAVNSKSALTGNVETAARAEDKKRRRNQQRQAEEAARDGRPRKESRPDLRRKQELRPLPGPELGASVKLPYIALLHHLARGLSLTQRGAARGLAEHWGSLKYIQALQAGKGTYLWLSSEGKRIAKHYKTLQSDELGQAFALALAERILRSRFPGHEVSILHSDTVLRAGWALTSAERENKDDKGASVGYRYRPHYLAEVWKPDQPSMIFPIACKGNHSGAAVSHTQLASCAAHVDGVHVGAWNQTPGLLFSTELPLDGPVTVHALHASGSGSRLDFRSTAGTRDADLDQPPLQKEYFPGIERPEEKGRHFDPEPGCQVKPEYFAWFQETLAHTDAAGLTAFAGAGSATARQLTKRQGREFFKALEHPAAGSVQDITHELLGDAFAGTDHVFRLNGDHVEAFSGVQVDLFRHLARGTRNGDDATQRAEVSAWRKAAHDRSRAWPRCDWDDEWGGPVSIHPDGTVLALRMVNVQKTGH
;
A
#
# COMPACT_ATOMS: atom_id res chain seq x y z
N MET A 1 -9.58 29.31 24.23
CA MET A 1 -8.70 28.41 23.44
C MET A 1 -8.45 27.23 24.34
N GLU A 2 -8.82 26.02 23.93
CA GLU A 2 -8.24 24.84 24.59
C GLU A 2 -6.73 24.90 24.37
N ASP A 3 -5.95 24.79 25.44
CA ASP A 3 -4.50 24.72 25.33
C ASP A 3 -4.13 23.51 24.47
N ALA A 4 -3.22 23.71 23.52
CA ALA A 4 -2.72 22.62 22.70
C ALA A 4 -2.07 21.56 23.62
N PRO A 5 -2.31 20.26 23.38
CA PRO A 5 -1.73 19.22 24.23
C PRO A 5 -0.20 19.28 24.18
N SER A 6 0.49 18.97 25.28
CA SER A 6 1.96 18.88 25.23
C SER A 6 2.40 17.74 24.30
N ALA A 7 3.64 17.78 23.80
CA ALA A 7 4.15 16.70 22.95
C ALA A 7 4.12 15.34 23.67
N ALA A 8 4.46 15.30 24.97
CA ALA A 8 4.33 14.10 25.80
C ALA A 8 2.89 13.54 25.83
N GLN A 9 1.89 14.41 26.05
CA GLN A 9 0.48 13.98 26.02
C GLN A 9 0.04 13.45 24.67
N VAL A 10 0.62 13.97 23.58
CA VAL A 10 0.34 13.47 22.23
C VAL A 10 0.94 12.09 22.04
N LEU A 11 2.18 11.87 22.49
CA LEU A 11 2.84 10.56 22.41
C LEU A 11 2.09 9.48 23.21
N ASP A 12 1.63 9.78 24.43
CA ASP A 12 0.82 8.83 25.23
C ASP A 12 -0.45 8.42 24.47
N ARG A 13 -1.15 9.39 23.87
CA ARG A 13 -2.38 9.16 23.10
C ARG A 13 -2.18 8.33 21.84
N LEU A 14 -0.95 8.19 21.35
CA LEU A 14 -0.67 7.37 20.16
C LEU A 14 -0.95 5.88 20.41
N LEU A 15 -0.88 5.43 21.66
CA LEU A 15 -1.18 4.06 22.07
C LEU A 15 -2.66 3.82 22.35
N ASP A 16 -3.47 4.89 22.43
CA ASP A 16 -4.90 4.75 22.67
C ASP A 16 -5.55 3.89 21.59
N SER A 17 -6.14 2.77 22.03
CA SER A 17 -6.91 1.90 21.16
C SER A 17 -8.26 2.56 20.82
N VAL A 18 -8.34 3.19 19.67
CA VAL A 18 -9.54 3.91 19.18
C VAL A 18 -10.42 3.02 18.31
N ALA A 19 -11.74 3.20 18.42
CA ALA A 19 -12.71 2.47 17.61
C ALA A 19 -12.96 3.20 16.27
N VAL A 20 -12.71 2.52 15.16
CA VAL A 20 -13.04 2.99 13.81
C VAL A 20 -14.33 2.34 13.38
N ALA A 21 -15.33 3.14 12.96
CA ALA A 21 -16.60 2.60 12.49
C ALA A 21 -16.43 1.95 11.12
N VAL A 22 -17.06 0.79 10.90
CA VAL A 22 -17.03 0.08 9.63
C VAL A 22 -18.44 -0.08 9.09
N ASN A 23 -18.66 0.39 7.86
CA ASN A 23 -19.91 0.18 7.14
C ASN A 23 -19.70 -0.81 5.99
N SER A 24 -20.17 -2.03 6.19
CA SER A 24 -20.21 -3.06 5.16
C SER A 24 -21.57 -3.78 5.20
N LYS A 25 -22.63 -3.03 4.92
CA LYS A 25 -24.02 -3.54 4.88
C LYS A 25 -24.49 -3.72 3.45
N SER A 26 -25.51 -4.56 3.23
CA SER A 26 -26.12 -4.76 1.90
C SER A 26 -26.67 -3.47 1.28
N ALA A 27 -27.14 -2.51 2.08
CA ALA A 27 -27.57 -1.21 1.56
C ALA A 27 -26.43 -0.45 0.85
N LEU A 28 -25.17 -0.66 1.25
CA LEU A 28 -24.01 -0.03 0.64
C LEU A 28 -23.81 -0.50 -0.80
N THR A 29 -24.02 -1.79 -1.11
CA THR A 29 -23.84 -2.30 -2.48
C THR A 29 -24.83 -1.67 -3.44
N GLY A 30 -26.12 -1.60 -3.07
CA GLY A 30 -27.15 -0.96 -3.90
C GLY A 30 -26.89 0.54 -4.14
N ASN A 31 -26.37 1.25 -3.13
CA ASN A 31 -25.97 2.65 -3.28
C ASN A 31 -24.77 2.82 -4.23
N VAL A 32 -23.79 1.93 -4.15
CA VAL A 32 -22.61 1.95 -5.03
C VAL A 32 -23.00 1.62 -6.48
N GLU A 33 -23.88 0.66 -6.71
CA GLU A 33 -24.41 0.35 -8.04
C GLU A 33 -25.15 1.55 -8.65
N THR A 34 -25.97 2.24 -7.84
CA THR A 34 -26.67 3.45 -8.26
C THR A 34 -25.68 4.56 -8.64
N ALA A 35 -24.64 4.76 -7.83
CA ALA A 35 -23.58 5.73 -8.12
C ALA A 35 -22.80 5.38 -9.40
N ALA A 36 -22.48 4.10 -9.62
CA ALA A 36 -21.79 3.63 -10.83
C ALA A 36 -22.61 3.91 -12.10
N ARG A 37 -23.92 3.59 -12.09
CA ARG A 37 -24.83 3.87 -13.21
C ARG A 37 -24.94 5.36 -13.51
N ALA A 38 -25.00 6.19 -12.47
CA ALA A 38 -25.04 7.65 -12.62
C ALA A 38 -23.74 8.20 -13.23
N GLU A 39 -22.58 7.69 -12.80
CA GLU A 39 -21.28 8.06 -13.37
C GLU A 39 -21.18 7.65 -14.85
N ASP A 40 -21.63 6.45 -15.21
CA ASP A 40 -21.59 5.98 -16.59
C ASP A 40 -22.49 6.80 -17.50
N LYS A 41 -23.70 7.14 -17.03
CA LYS A 41 -24.59 8.07 -17.74
C LYS A 41 -23.93 9.43 -17.96
N LYS A 42 -23.21 9.95 -16.95
CA LYS A 42 -22.45 11.21 -17.06
C LYS A 42 -21.29 11.09 -18.05
N ARG A 43 -20.54 9.98 -18.04
CA ARG A 43 -19.45 9.71 -18.99
C ARG A 43 -19.96 9.68 -20.43
N ARG A 44 -21.05 8.94 -20.70
CA ARG A 44 -21.66 8.86 -22.04
C ARG A 44 -22.14 10.24 -22.54
N ARG A 45 -22.79 11.02 -21.67
CA ARG A 45 -23.20 12.41 -21.99
C ARG A 45 -22.01 13.31 -22.31
N ASN A 46 -20.93 13.24 -21.52
CA ASN A 46 -19.73 14.04 -21.76
C ASN A 46 -19.04 13.65 -23.07
N GLN A 47 -18.99 12.35 -23.40
CA GLN A 47 -18.45 11.86 -24.67
C GLN A 47 -19.28 12.34 -25.86
N GLN A 48 -20.61 12.28 -25.75
CA GLN A 48 -21.51 12.81 -26.77
C GLN A 48 -21.28 14.32 -26.99
N ARG A 49 -21.22 15.10 -25.91
CA ARG A 49 -20.94 16.55 -25.98
C ARG A 49 -19.59 16.85 -26.64
N GLN A 50 -18.55 16.08 -26.31
CA GLN A 50 -17.23 16.24 -26.93
C GLN A 50 -17.23 15.85 -28.41
N ALA A 51 -18.01 14.85 -28.81
CA ALA A 51 -18.15 14.46 -30.21
C ALA A 51 -18.90 15.53 -31.02
N GLU A 52 -19.95 16.12 -30.44
CA GLU A 52 -20.70 17.25 -31.04
C GLU A 52 -19.82 18.50 -31.19
N GLU A 53 -19.03 18.83 -30.17
CA GLU A 53 -18.07 19.95 -30.21
C GLU A 53 -16.95 19.72 -31.24
N ALA A 54 -16.40 18.50 -31.31
CA ALA A 54 -15.40 18.15 -32.32
C ALA A 54 -15.96 18.26 -33.75
N ALA A 55 -17.19 17.79 -33.97
CA ALA A 55 -17.87 17.90 -35.26
C ALA A 55 -18.12 19.38 -35.65
N ARG A 56 -18.52 20.23 -34.69
CA ARG A 56 -18.70 21.67 -34.91
C ARG A 56 -17.39 22.36 -35.32
N ASP A 57 -16.28 21.96 -34.72
CA ASP A 57 -14.96 22.54 -34.97
C ASP A 57 -14.21 21.89 -36.15
N GLY A 58 -14.86 21.01 -36.91
CA GLY A 58 -14.23 20.29 -38.04
C GLY A 58 -13.08 19.37 -37.64
N ARG A 59 -12.97 19.02 -36.35
CA ARG A 59 -11.92 18.13 -35.83
C ARG A 59 -12.33 16.67 -36.02
N PRO A 60 -11.39 15.76 -36.34
CA PRO A 60 -11.70 14.35 -36.48
C PRO A 60 -12.32 13.84 -35.18
N ARG A 61 -13.42 13.08 -35.31
CA ARG A 61 -14.10 12.46 -34.17
C ARG A 61 -13.11 11.51 -33.50
N LYS A 62 -12.72 11.82 -32.27
CA LYS A 62 -11.95 10.87 -31.44
C LYS A 62 -12.79 9.61 -31.26
N GLU A 63 -12.15 8.45 -31.37
CA GLU A 63 -12.80 7.17 -31.10
C GLU A 63 -13.52 7.21 -29.76
N SER A 64 -14.73 6.67 -29.75
CA SER A 64 -15.54 6.51 -28.56
C SER A 64 -14.74 5.71 -27.53
N ARG A 65 -14.44 6.29 -26.37
CA ARG A 65 -13.81 5.53 -25.29
C ARG A 65 -14.76 4.40 -24.88
N PRO A 66 -14.27 3.16 -24.70
CA PRO A 66 -15.11 2.06 -24.27
C PRO A 66 -15.77 2.37 -22.92
N ASP A 67 -16.88 1.67 -22.66
CA ASP A 67 -17.54 1.70 -21.37
C ASP A 67 -16.53 1.36 -20.25
N LEU A 68 -16.71 1.98 -19.07
CA LEU A 68 -15.77 1.76 -17.98
C LEU A 68 -16.04 0.40 -17.36
N ARG A 69 -15.12 -0.53 -17.59
CA ARG A 69 -15.10 -1.81 -16.90
C ARG A 69 -15.00 -1.58 -15.38
N ARG A 70 -15.84 -2.28 -14.63
CA ARG A 70 -15.86 -2.31 -13.18
C ARG A 70 -16.01 -3.73 -12.72
N LYS A 71 -15.39 -4.03 -11.58
CA LYS A 71 -15.56 -5.29 -10.90
C LYS A 71 -17.03 -5.52 -10.59
N GLN A 72 -17.54 -6.66 -11.01
CA GLN A 72 -18.94 -7.06 -10.80
C GLN A 72 -19.10 -7.76 -9.44
N GLU A 73 -20.35 -8.00 -9.05
CA GLU A 73 -20.72 -8.75 -7.85
C GLU A 73 -20.07 -8.24 -6.55
N LEU A 74 -20.10 -6.92 -6.35
CA LEU A 74 -19.66 -6.34 -5.09
C LEU A 74 -20.59 -6.80 -3.96
N ARG A 75 -20.01 -7.30 -2.89
CA ARG A 75 -20.73 -7.81 -1.72
C ARG A 75 -20.22 -7.12 -0.44
N PRO A 76 -21.06 -7.04 0.59
CA PRO A 76 -20.60 -6.68 1.92
C PRO A 76 -19.59 -7.73 2.43
N LEU A 77 -18.66 -7.29 3.27
CA LEU A 77 -17.74 -8.18 3.94
C LEU A 77 -18.51 -9.20 4.79
N PRO A 78 -18.07 -10.47 4.83
CA PRO A 78 -18.58 -11.45 5.77
C PRO A 78 -18.53 -10.92 7.22
N GLY A 79 -19.63 -11.10 7.96
CA GLY A 79 -19.79 -10.65 9.34
C GLY A 79 -18.63 -10.93 10.31
N PRO A 80 -17.96 -12.10 10.28
CA PRO A 80 -16.88 -12.40 11.24
C PRO A 80 -15.57 -11.64 11.00
N GLU A 81 -15.40 -10.93 9.87
CA GLU A 81 -14.08 -10.38 9.49
C GLU A 81 -13.72 -9.08 10.21
N LEU A 82 -14.67 -8.14 10.37
CA LEU A 82 -14.41 -6.82 10.98
C LEU A 82 -15.45 -6.37 12.01
N GLY A 83 -16.63 -6.98 12.07
CA GLY A 83 -17.75 -6.46 12.87
C GLY A 83 -18.18 -5.04 12.45
N ALA A 84 -18.88 -4.33 13.33
CA ALA A 84 -19.35 -2.96 13.08
C ALA A 84 -18.29 -1.87 13.40
N SER A 85 -17.24 -2.24 14.14
CA SER A 85 -16.12 -1.36 14.43
C SER A 85 -14.85 -2.16 14.69
N VAL A 86 -13.70 -1.54 14.42
CA VAL A 86 -12.38 -2.12 14.64
C VAL A 86 -11.63 -1.25 15.63
N LYS A 87 -11.05 -1.88 16.65
CA LYS A 87 -10.15 -1.23 17.58
C LYS A 87 -8.72 -1.34 17.07
N LEU A 88 -8.01 -0.21 17.05
CA LEU A 88 -6.61 -0.16 16.66
C LEU A 88 -5.91 1.03 17.33
N PRO A 89 -4.67 0.86 17.82
CA PRO A 89 -3.84 1.97 18.30
C PRO A 89 -3.56 2.97 17.20
N TYR A 90 -3.43 4.25 17.54
CA TYR A 90 -3.25 5.27 16.52
C TYR A 90 -1.89 5.17 15.82
N ILE A 91 -0.83 4.88 16.58
CA ILE A 91 0.52 4.65 16.01
C ILE A 91 0.54 3.53 14.96
N ALA A 92 -0.33 2.52 15.08
CA ALA A 92 -0.43 1.45 14.08
C ALA A 92 -0.94 1.98 12.72
N LEU A 93 -1.84 2.96 12.69
CA LEU A 93 -2.25 3.61 11.42
C LEU A 93 -1.10 4.35 10.77
N LEU A 94 -0.35 5.12 11.57
CA LEU A 94 0.82 5.86 11.07
C LEU A 94 1.85 4.88 10.52
N HIS A 95 2.06 3.76 11.21
CA HIS A 95 2.95 2.70 10.76
C HIS A 95 2.48 2.07 9.44
N HIS A 96 1.19 1.73 9.27
CA HIS A 96 0.68 1.24 7.99
C HIS A 96 0.86 2.25 6.85
N LEU A 97 0.62 3.54 7.11
CA LEU A 97 0.81 4.59 6.11
C LEU A 97 2.28 4.72 5.72
N ALA A 98 3.16 4.86 6.70
CA ALA A 98 4.60 4.96 6.52
C ALA A 98 5.15 3.78 5.70
N ARG A 99 4.77 2.55 6.08
CA ARG A 99 5.14 1.33 5.37
C ARG A 99 4.60 1.30 3.94
N GLY A 100 3.34 1.67 3.73
CA GLY A 100 2.70 1.72 2.40
C GLY A 100 3.31 2.76 1.46
N LEU A 101 3.86 3.85 2.01
CA LEU A 101 4.47 4.95 1.27
C LEU A 101 5.98 4.76 0.99
N SER A 102 6.66 3.83 1.68
CA SER A 102 8.12 3.61 1.60
C SER A 102 8.69 3.49 0.17
N LEU A 103 7.93 2.92 -0.78
CA LEU A 103 8.33 2.77 -2.19
C LEU A 103 7.60 3.73 -3.15
N THR A 104 6.82 4.66 -2.64
CA THR A 104 6.08 5.58 -3.49
C THR A 104 7.02 6.60 -4.17
N GLN A 105 6.71 6.93 -5.42
CA GLN A 105 7.29 8.06 -6.16
C GLN A 105 8.82 8.08 -6.43
N ARG A 106 9.45 6.90 -6.56
CA ARG A 106 10.76 6.70 -7.24
C ARG A 106 11.95 7.48 -6.62
N GLY A 107 12.41 7.05 -5.45
CA GLY A 107 13.78 7.31 -4.98
C GLY A 107 13.95 7.41 -3.47
N ALA A 108 15.16 7.16 -2.99
CA ALA A 108 15.41 6.99 -1.54
C ALA A 108 15.05 8.23 -0.72
N ALA A 109 15.45 9.44 -1.15
CA ALA A 109 15.14 10.68 -0.44
C ALA A 109 13.64 10.99 -0.42
N ARG A 110 12.95 10.74 -1.54
CA ARG A 110 11.52 11.04 -1.64
C ARG A 110 10.69 10.00 -0.90
N GLY A 111 11.00 8.71 -1.03
CA GLY A 111 10.37 7.65 -0.26
C GLY A 111 10.51 7.87 1.24
N LEU A 112 11.71 8.24 1.70
CA LEU A 112 11.97 8.57 3.10
C LEU A 112 11.22 9.84 3.55
N ALA A 113 11.15 10.87 2.70
CA ALA A 113 10.39 12.09 3.00
C ALA A 113 8.87 11.84 3.07
N GLU A 114 8.30 11.00 2.20
CA GLU A 114 6.87 10.64 2.23
C GLU A 114 6.57 9.72 3.43
N HIS A 115 7.48 8.78 3.73
CA HIS A 115 7.46 7.95 4.93
C HIS A 115 7.38 8.80 6.20
N TRP A 116 8.31 9.74 6.39
CA TRP A 116 8.25 10.70 7.50
C TRP A 116 7.11 11.70 7.38
N GLY A 117 6.61 11.93 6.17
CA GLY A 117 5.43 12.71 5.88
C GLY A 117 4.18 12.18 6.59
N SER A 118 4.12 10.89 6.94
CA SER A 118 3.02 10.33 7.75
C SER A 118 2.91 10.98 9.15
N LEU A 119 4.03 11.45 9.72
CA LEU A 119 4.09 12.06 11.05
C LEU A 119 3.28 13.37 11.14
N LYS A 120 3.01 14.03 10.00
CA LYS A 120 2.13 15.22 9.97
C LYS A 120 0.70 14.93 10.45
N TYR A 121 0.31 13.65 10.51
CA TYR A 121 -0.99 13.24 11.02
C TYR A 121 -1.00 12.88 12.50
N ILE A 122 0.11 12.90 13.23
CA ILE A 122 0.18 12.56 14.67
C ILE A 122 -0.90 13.25 15.52
N GLN A 123 -1.36 14.43 15.12
CA GLN A 123 -2.42 15.16 15.80
C GLN A 123 -3.71 15.31 14.99
N ALA A 124 -3.82 14.72 13.80
CA ALA A 124 -4.99 14.88 12.92
C ALA A 124 -6.25 14.18 13.44
N LEU A 125 -6.08 13.16 14.29
CA LEU A 125 -7.14 12.31 14.79
C LEU A 125 -7.10 12.27 16.31
N GLN A 126 -8.26 12.06 16.93
CA GLN A 126 -8.39 11.94 18.39
C GLN A 126 -9.55 11.02 18.75
N ALA A 127 -9.48 10.42 19.95
CA ALA A 127 -10.63 9.76 20.54
C ALA A 127 -11.75 10.79 20.79
N GLY A 128 -12.96 10.48 20.34
CA GLY A 128 -14.16 11.29 20.55
C GLY A 128 -15.20 10.58 21.41
N LYS A 129 -16.47 10.95 21.22
CA LYS A 129 -17.59 10.38 21.99
C LYS A 129 -17.67 8.86 21.78
N GLY A 130 -17.81 8.11 22.89
CA GLY A 130 -17.98 6.67 22.87
C GLY A 130 -16.77 5.88 22.37
N THR A 131 -15.55 6.41 22.54
CA THR A 131 -14.26 5.81 22.08
C THR A 131 -14.07 5.71 20.56
N TYR A 132 -15.01 6.24 19.77
CA TYR A 132 -14.83 6.32 18.33
C TYR A 132 -13.75 7.33 17.95
N LEU A 133 -13.13 7.13 16.80
CA LEU A 133 -12.10 8.02 16.25
C LEU A 133 -12.73 9.20 15.50
N TRP A 134 -12.26 10.41 15.76
CA TRP A 134 -12.76 11.66 15.16
C TRP A 134 -11.60 12.49 14.63
N LEU A 135 -11.89 13.42 13.72
CA LEU A 135 -10.94 14.49 13.41
C LEU A 135 -10.74 15.39 14.63
N SER A 136 -9.48 15.65 14.97
CA SER A 136 -9.13 16.61 16.01
C SER A 136 -9.39 18.05 15.58
N SER A 137 -9.25 19.00 16.50
CA SER A 137 -9.29 20.44 16.17
C SER A 137 -8.24 20.80 15.10
N GLU A 138 -7.03 20.25 15.20
CA GLU A 138 -5.96 20.41 14.22
C GLU A 138 -6.34 19.80 12.86
N GLY A 139 -6.82 18.55 12.87
CA GLY A 139 -7.25 17.85 11.67
C GLY A 139 -8.38 18.56 10.92
N LYS A 140 -9.27 19.27 11.63
CA LYS A 140 -10.35 20.09 11.04
C LYS A 140 -9.85 21.41 10.43
N ARG A 141 -8.80 22.00 11.01
CA ARG A 141 -8.28 23.34 10.67
C ARG A 141 -7.34 23.35 9.45
N ILE A 142 -7.10 22.20 8.84
CA ILE A 142 -6.25 22.07 7.66
C ILE A 142 -6.73 22.98 6.53
N ALA A 143 -5.77 23.67 5.91
CA ALA A 143 -6.03 24.58 4.81
C ALA A 143 -6.78 23.85 3.67
N LYS A 144 -7.69 24.56 3.00
CA LYS A 144 -8.58 23.96 1.98
C LYS A 144 -7.86 23.13 0.92
N HIS A 145 -6.64 23.50 0.55
CA HIS A 145 -5.84 22.78 -0.45
C HIS A 145 -5.21 21.47 0.07
N TYR A 146 -5.04 21.30 1.38
CA TYR A 146 -4.50 20.07 1.99
C TYR A 146 -5.57 19.04 2.38
N LYS A 147 -6.87 19.39 2.36
CA LYS A 147 -7.96 18.46 2.68
C LYS A 147 -8.00 17.23 1.78
N THR A 148 -7.76 17.43 0.48
CA THR A 148 -7.70 16.31 -0.48
C THR A 148 -6.57 15.37 -0.12
N LEU A 149 -5.37 15.92 0.17
CA LEU A 149 -4.20 15.12 0.54
C LEU A 149 -4.42 14.36 1.85
N GLN A 150 -4.91 15.04 2.90
CA GLN A 150 -5.26 14.41 4.17
C GLN A 150 -6.22 13.25 3.99
N SER A 151 -7.33 13.46 3.29
CA SER A 151 -8.32 12.41 3.11
C SER A 151 -7.82 11.25 2.26
N ASP A 152 -6.96 11.51 1.27
CA ASP A 152 -6.35 10.45 0.47
C ASP A 152 -5.38 9.59 1.30
N GLU A 153 -4.39 10.21 1.97
CA GLU A 153 -3.38 9.50 2.75
C GLU A 153 -3.96 8.79 3.98
N LEU A 154 -4.82 9.46 4.76
CA LEU A 154 -5.53 8.77 5.86
C LEU A 154 -6.45 7.67 5.31
N GLY A 155 -7.10 7.90 4.17
CA GLY A 155 -7.92 6.89 3.50
C GLY A 155 -7.12 5.63 3.14
N GLN A 156 -5.87 5.79 2.69
CA GLN A 156 -4.94 4.69 2.48
C GLN A 156 -4.56 4.00 3.80
N ALA A 157 -4.17 4.76 4.83
CA ALA A 157 -3.79 4.21 6.14
C ALA A 157 -4.88 3.28 6.72
N PHE A 158 -6.13 3.73 6.74
CA PHE A 158 -7.26 2.91 7.21
C PHE A 158 -7.51 1.69 6.32
N ALA A 159 -7.42 1.86 4.99
CA ALA A 159 -7.64 0.75 4.07
C ALA A 159 -6.58 -0.35 4.22
N LEU A 160 -5.31 0.02 4.40
CA LEU A 160 -4.22 -0.93 4.62
C LEU A 160 -4.41 -1.70 5.92
N ALA A 161 -4.68 -1.00 7.03
CA ALA A 161 -4.91 -1.61 8.33
C ALA A 161 -6.10 -2.59 8.32
N LEU A 162 -7.22 -2.19 7.70
CA LEU A 162 -8.41 -3.03 7.61
C LEU A 162 -8.23 -4.19 6.62
N ALA A 163 -7.54 -3.98 5.49
CA ALA A 163 -7.25 -5.03 4.53
C ALA A 163 -6.40 -6.14 5.15
N GLU A 164 -5.34 -5.78 5.89
CA GLU A 164 -4.53 -6.76 6.59
C GLU A 164 -5.36 -7.56 7.59
N ARG A 165 -6.19 -6.90 8.39
CA ARG A 165 -7.07 -7.58 9.36
C ARG A 165 -8.07 -8.52 8.69
N ILE A 166 -8.70 -8.09 7.60
CA ILE A 166 -9.61 -8.93 6.80
C ILE A 166 -8.88 -10.18 6.30
N LEU A 167 -7.71 -10.01 5.68
CA LEU A 167 -6.98 -11.10 5.06
C LEU A 167 -6.42 -12.08 6.10
N ARG A 168 -5.93 -11.59 7.25
CA ARG A 168 -5.52 -12.46 8.37
C ARG A 168 -6.68 -13.25 8.95
N SER A 169 -7.86 -12.65 9.04
CA SER A 169 -9.08 -13.33 9.48
C SER A 169 -9.50 -14.44 8.49
N ARG A 170 -9.45 -14.16 7.19
CA ARG A 170 -9.77 -15.12 6.12
C ARG A 170 -8.76 -16.25 5.99
N PHE A 171 -7.48 -15.94 6.21
CA PHE A 171 -6.37 -16.87 6.00
C PHE A 171 -5.48 -16.97 7.24
N PRO A 172 -5.97 -17.59 8.34
CA PRO A 172 -5.19 -17.72 9.57
C PRO A 172 -3.83 -18.41 9.32
N GLY A 173 -2.78 -17.87 9.93
CA GLY A 173 -1.42 -18.39 9.81
C GLY A 173 -0.74 -18.14 8.47
N HIS A 174 -1.33 -17.33 7.59
CA HIS A 174 -0.64 -16.75 6.44
C HIS A 174 -0.06 -15.38 6.81
N GLU A 175 1.07 -15.06 6.21
CA GLU A 175 1.61 -13.71 6.15
C GLU A 175 0.83 -12.89 5.12
N VAL A 176 0.67 -11.59 5.40
CA VAL A 176 -0.01 -10.65 4.52
C VAL A 176 0.92 -9.49 4.24
N SER A 177 1.42 -9.41 3.01
CA SER A 177 2.26 -8.31 2.53
C SER A 177 1.42 -7.39 1.66
N ILE A 178 1.37 -6.09 1.95
CA ILE A 178 0.62 -5.13 1.14
C ILE A 178 1.58 -4.17 0.42
N LEU A 179 1.56 -4.22 -0.91
CA LEU A 179 2.54 -3.61 -1.78
C LEU A 179 1.90 -2.54 -2.66
N HIS A 180 2.61 -1.44 -2.90
CA HIS A 180 2.13 -0.42 -3.82
C HIS A 180 2.06 -1.00 -5.25
N SER A 181 0.86 -1.00 -5.83
CA SER A 181 0.57 -1.74 -7.07
C SER A 181 1.43 -1.27 -8.24
N ASP A 182 1.61 0.04 -8.41
CA ASP A 182 2.40 0.60 -9.52
C ASP A 182 3.87 0.17 -9.44
N THR A 183 4.40 -0.07 -8.23
CA THR A 183 5.77 -0.55 -8.05
C THR A 183 5.87 -2.01 -8.45
N VAL A 184 4.92 -2.86 -8.05
CA VAL A 184 4.88 -4.27 -8.48
C VAL A 184 4.72 -4.36 -10.00
N LEU A 185 3.72 -3.68 -10.57
CA LEU A 185 3.39 -3.77 -11.99
C LEU A 185 4.51 -3.22 -12.90
N ARG A 186 5.34 -2.28 -12.44
CA ARG A 186 6.47 -1.80 -13.25
C ARG A 186 7.52 -2.87 -13.54
N ALA A 187 7.54 -4.00 -12.84
CA ALA A 187 8.44 -5.10 -13.19
C ALA A 187 8.08 -5.73 -14.55
N GLY A 188 6.79 -5.75 -14.93
CA GLY A 188 6.29 -6.39 -16.16
C GLY A 188 5.80 -5.42 -17.22
N TRP A 189 5.27 -4.25 -16.82
CA TRP A 189 4.57 -3.33 -17.70
C TRP A 189 5.17 -1.92 -17.68
N ALA A 190 5.18 -1.24 -18.82
CA ALA A 190 5.32 0.21 -18.87
C ALA A 190 3.95 0.86 -18.59
N LEU A 191 3.82 1.56 -17.46
CA LEU A 191 2.57 2.17 -17.01
C LEU A 191 2.36 3.56 -17.62
N THR A 192 3.45 4.22 -18.02
CA THR A 192 3.43 5.52 -18.72
C THR A 192 4.22 5.48 -20.02
N SER A 193 3.95 6.41 -20.94
CA SER A 193 4.68 6.50 -22.21
C SER A 193 6.15 6.84 -22.04
N ALA A 194 6.52 7.52 -20.95
CA ALA A 194 7.91 7.84 -20.61
C ALA A 194 8.72 6.60 -20.16
N GLU A 195 8.04 5.51 -19.80
CA GLU A 195 8.65 4.26 -19.34
C GLU A 195 8.89 3.25 -20.47
N ARG A 196 8.58 3.62 -21.71
CA ARG A 196 8.81 2.77 -22.89
C ARG A 196 10.30 2.70 -23.19
N GLU A 197 10.81 1.48 -23.39
CA GLU A 197 12.19 1.29 -23.85
C GLU A 197 12.34 1.66 -25.32
N ASN A 198 11.36 1.30 -26.16
CA ASN A 198 11.28 1.74 -27.55
C ASN A 198 10.19 2.80 -27.74
N LYS A 199 10.59 4.02 -28.13
CA LYS A 199 9.67 5.15 -28.35
C LYS A 199 8.76 4.96 -29.56
N ASP A 200 9.17 4.13 -30.51
CA ASP A 200 8.42 3.89 -31.75
C ASP A 200 7.31 2.85 -31.57
N ASP A 201 7.35 2.07 -30.48
CA ASP A 201 6.27 1.14 -30.13
C ASP A 201 5.12 1.88 -29.43
N LYS A 202 4.17 2.33 -30.24
CA LYS A 202 2.99 3.08 -29.77
C LYS A 202 2.08 2.24 -28.87
N GLY A 203 2.16 0.90 -28.92
CA GLY A 203 1.34 -0.05 -28.15
C GLY A 203 1.95 -0.52 -26.83
N ALA A 204 3.25 -0.34 -26.62
CA ALA A 204 3.99 -0.84 -25.45
C ALA A 204 3.77 -0.06 -24.14
N SER A 205 2.59 0.51 -23.87
CA SER A 205 2.27 1.03 -22.53
C SER A 205 0.80 0.79 -22.19
N VAL A 206 0.53 0.39 -20.95
CA VAL A 206 -0.83 0.01 -20.50
C VAL A 206 -1.83 1.14 -20.71
N GLY A 207 -1.43 2.41 -20.58
CA GLY A 207 -2.25 3.60 -20.92
C GLY A 207 -3.56 3.74 -20.12
N TYR A 208 -3.88 2.76 -19.27
CA TYR A 208 -5.09 2.65 -18.49
C TYR A 208 -4.86 3.25 -17.10
N ARG A 209 -5.63 4.29 -16.79
CA ARG A 209 -5.48 5.05 -15.54
C ARG A 209 -6.04 4.36 -14.30
N TYR A 210 -6.91 3.36 -14.48
CA TYR A 210 -7.56 2.67 -13.36
C TYR A 210 -6.73 1.44 -13.01
N ARG A 211 -5.91 1.57 -11.97
CA ARG A 211 -5.15 0.47 -11.39
C ARG A 211 -5.43 0.43 -9.89
N PRO A 212 -5.37 -0.74 -9.24
CA PRO A 212 -5.49 -0.83 -7.79
C PRO A 212 -4.47 0.13 -7.15
N HIS A 213 -4.70 0.59 -5.93
CA HIS A 213 -3.67 1.39 -5.24
C HIS A 213 -2.60 0.46 -4.66
N TYR A 214 -3.03 -0.72 -4.19
CA TYR A 214 -2.18 -1.72 -3.58
C TYR A 214 -2.52 -3.12 -4.09
N LEU A 215 -1.57 -4.04 -3.97
CA LEU A 215 -1.75 -5.48 -4.10
C LEU A 215 -1.37 -6.12 -2.77
N ALA A 216 -2.27 -6.90 -2.18
CA ALA A 216 -1.92 -7.76 -1.06
C ALA A 216 -1.54 -9.15 -1.56
N GLU A 217 -0.41 -9.66 -1.08
CA GLU A 217 -0.03 -11.06 -1.21
C GLU A 217 -0.30 -11.75 0.12
N VAL A 218 -1.10 -12.82 0.08
CA VAL A 218 -1.32 -13.72 1.22
C VAL A 218 -0.51 -14.98 0.95
N TRP A 219 0.48 -15.22 1.81
CA TRP A 219 1.46 -16.28 1.60
C TRP A 219 1.70 -17.10 2.86
N LYS A 220 2.07 -18.35 2.65
CA LYS A 220 2.56 -19.26 3.69
C LYS A 220 3.55 -20.21 3.03
N PRO A 221 4.60 -20.68 3.75
CA PRO A 221 5.48 -21.73 3.25
C PRO A 221 4.71 -22.91 2.65
N ASP A 222 5.23 -23.44 1.54
CA ASP A 222 4.71 -24.59 0.79
C ASP A 222 3.29 -24.43 0.21
N GLN A 223 2.73 -23.21 0.22
CA GLN A 223 1.41 -22.92 -0.36
C GLN A 223 1.51 -21.85 -1.45
N PRO A 224 0.71 -21.97 -2.55
CA PRO A 224 0.63 -20.94 -3.56
C PRO A 224 0.18 -19.60 -2.97
N SER A 225 0.90 -18.52 -3.29
CA SER A 225 0.49 -17.17 -2.93
C SER A 225 -0.89 -16.81 -3.51
N MET A 226 -1.66 -16.04 -2.76
CA MET A 226 -2.95 -15.50 -3.18
C MET A 226 -2.90 -13.99 -3.29
N ILE A 227 -3.34 -13.44 -4.42
CA ILE A 227 -3.25 -12.01 -4.72
C ILE A 227 -4.60 -11.31 -4.61
N PHE A 228 -4.64 -10.20 -3.88
CA PHE A 228 -5.82 -9.36 -3.68
C PHE A 228 -5.53 -7.90 -4.05
N PRO A 229 -5.99 -7.43 -5.22
CA PRO A 229 -6.11 -6.01 -5.52
C PRO A 229 -6.89 -5.23 -4.47
N ILE A 230 -6.32 -4.12 -4.02
CA ILE A 230 -6.95 -3.19 -3.07
C ILE A 230 -7.07 -1.82 -3.73
N ALA A 231 -8.27 -1.23 -3.68
CA ALA A 231 -8.48 0.15 -4.04
C ALA A 231 -9.15 0.91 -2.89
N CYS A 232 -8.58 2.06 -2.57
CA CYS A 232 -9.01 2.90 -1.46
C CYS A 232 -9.07 4.36 -1.88
N LYS A 233 -9.96 5.13 -1.24
CA LYS A 233 -10.04 6.59 -1.33
C LYS A 233 -10.50 7.13 0.02
N GLY A 234 -10.29 8.41 0.28
CA GLY A 234 -10.96 9.08 1.39
C GLY A 234 -11.62 10.39 0.99
N ASN A 235 -12.52 10.89 1.84
CA ASN A 235 -13.20 12.16 1.62
C ASN A 235 -13.66 12.80 2.94
N HIS A 236 -13.95 14.10 2.88
CA HIS A 236 -14.58 14.87 3.96
C HIS A 236 -16.06 15.20 3.69
N SER A 237 -16.63 14.67 2.61
CA SER A 237 -17.89 15.16 2.02
C SER A 237 -19.09 14.24 2.24
N GLY A 238 -18.91 13.14 2.97
CA GLY A 238 -19.99 12.27 3.43
C GLY A 238 -20.23 11.02 2.57
N ALA A 239 -21.10 10.15 3.07
CA ALA A 239 -21.39 8.83 2.50
C ALA A 239 -21.76 8.83 1.00
N ALA A 240 -22.46 9.85 0.49
CA ALA A 240 -22.81 9.93 -0.94
C ALA A 240 -21.56 10.03 -1.85
N VAL A 241 -20.53 10.74 -1.39
CA VAL A 241 -19.22 10.78 -2.05
C VAL A 241 -18.53 9.42 -1.90
N SER A 242 -18.61 8.79 -0.73
CA SER A 242 -18.07 7.45 -0.49
C SER A 242 -18.65 6.40 -1.46
N HIS A 243 -19.96 6.47 -1.78
CA HIS A 243 -20.57 5.59 -2.79
C HIS A 243 -19.95 5.76 -4.18
N THR A 244 -19.73 7.01 -4.59
CA THR A 244 -19.08 7.32 -5.89
C THR A 244 -17.60 6.90 -5.88
N GLN A 245 -16.91 7.06 -4.75
CA GLN A 245 -15.54 6.60 -4.59
C GLN A 245 -15.44 5.07 -4.70
N LEU A 246 -16.32 4.32 -4.04
CA LEU A 246 -16.38 2.85 -4.15
C LEU A 246 -16.71 2.40 -5.58
N ALA A 247 -17.64 3.07 -6.27
CA ALA A 247 -17.93 2.79 -7.67
C ALA A 247 -16.68 3.01 -8.56
N SER A 248 -15.89 4.05 -8.26
CA SER A 248 -14.60 4.26 -8.91
C SER A 248 -13.58 3.18 -8.51
N CYS A 249 -13.48 2.81 -7.24
CA CYS A 249 -12.59 1.75 -6.74
C CYS A 249 -12.86 0.41 -7.44
N ALA A 250 -14.11 0.12 -7.80
CA ALA A 250 -14.47 -1.06 -8.59
C ALA A 250 -13.81 -1.10 -9.97
N ALA A 251 -13.59 0.07 -10.61
CA ALA A 251 -12.81 0.14 -11.84
C ALA A 251 -11.31 -0.04 -11.58
N HIS A 252 -10.80 0.46 -10.45
CA HIS A 252 -9.39 0.31 -10.09
C HIS A 252 -9.01 -1.16 -9.83
N VAL A 253 -9.78 -1.89 -9.01
CA VAL A 253 -9.47 -3.31 -8.72
C VAL A 253 -9.62 -4.21 -9.94
N ASP A 254 -10.49 -3.86 -10.87
CA ASP A 254 -10.70 -4.61 -12.11
C ASP A 254 -9.58 -4.37 -13.16
N GLY A 255 -8.79 -3.32 -12.99
CA GLY A 255 -7.65 -3.01 -13.85
C GLY A 255 -6.49 -4.02 -13.81
N VAL A 256 -6.51 -4.96 -12.87
CA VAL A 256 -5.51 -6.02 -12.72
C VAL A 256 -6.19 -7.37 -12.56
N HIS A 257 -5.88 -8.32 -13.45
CA HIS A 257 -6.32 -9.72 -13.36
C HIS A 257 -5.13 -10.64 -13.12
N VAL A 258 -5.31 -11.61 -12.22
CA VAL A 258 -4.38 -12.71 -11.96
C VAL A 258 -5.09 -14.01 -12.35
N GLY A 259 -4.55 -14.69 -13.35
CA GLY A 259 -5.15 -15.86 -13.98
C GLY A 259 -6.28 -15.50 -14.93
N ALA A 260 -7.41 -16.19 -14.79
CA ALA A 260 -8.55 -16.06 -15.69
C ALA A 260 -9.26 -14.71 -15.59
N TRP A 261 -9.86 -14.30 -16.71
CA TRP A 261 -10.61 -13.06 -16.83
C TRP A 261 -11.69 -12.92 -15.74
N ASN A 262 -11.69 -11.78 -15.06
CA ASN A 262 -12.65 -11.38 -14.04
C ASN A 262 -12.73 -12.34 -12.82
N GLN A 263 -11.78 -13.25 -12.65
CA GLN A 263 -11.79 -14.19 -11.51
C GLN A 263 -11.01 -13.70 -10.29
N THR A 264 -10.24 -12.62 -10.41
CA THR A 264 -9.45 -12.07 -9.30
C THR A 264 -10.34 -11.40 -8.25
N PRO A 265 -10.30 -11.76 -6.96
CA PRO A 265 -11.03 -11.08 -5.89
C PRO A 265 -10.51 -9.66 -5.73
N GLY A 266 -11.19 -8.84 -4.94
CA GLY A 266 -10.69 -7.51 -4.62
C GLY A 266 -11.30 -6.93 -3.37
N LEU A 267 -10.59 -5.99 -2.74
CA LEU A 267 -11.07 -5.23 -1.59
C LEU A 267 -11.19 -3.75 -1.96
N LEU A 268 -12.33 -3.15 -1.61
CA LEU A 268 -12.65 -1.77 -1.94
C LEU A 268 -12.95 -1.02 -0.65
N PHE A 269 -12.29 0.12 -0.47
CA PHE A 269 -12.45 0.98 0.70
C PHE A 269 -12.77 2.42 0.29
N SER A 270 -13.59 3.07 1.10
CA SER A 270 -13.76 4.52 1.10
C SER A 270 -13.86 5.01 2.53
N THR A 271 -12.96 5.91 2.93
CA THR A 271 -12.93 6.47 4.29
C THR A 271 -13.60 7.83 4.31
N GLU A 272 -14.64 7.94 5.13
CA GLU A 272 -15.29 9.21 5.45
C GLU A 272 -14.65 9.84 6.69
N LEU A 273 -14.17 11.08 6.53
CA LEU A 273 -13.57 11.92 7.58
C LEU A 273 -14.48 13.13 7.82
N PRO A 274 -15.67 12.93 8.44
CA PRO A 274 -16.62 14.01 8.63
C PRO A 274 -16.05 15.06 9.60
N LEU A 275 -16.40 16.34 9.37
CA LEU A 275 -16.01 17.42 10.30
C LEU A 275 -16.66 17.21 11.67
N ASP A 276 -17.91 16.75 11.70
CA ASP A 276 -18.67 16.54 12.92
C ASP A 276 -19.27 15.13 12.91
N GLY A 277 -18.41 14.14 13.22
CA GLY A 277 -18.80 12.75 13.34
C GLY A 277 -17.61 11.81 13.51
N PRO A 278 -17.87 10.52 13.74
CA PRO A 278 -16.83 9.51 13.78
C PRO A 278 -16.30 9.22 12.36
N VAL A 279 -15.01 8.93 12.27
CA VAL A 279 -14.40 8.36 11.07
C VAL A 279 -15.05 7.02 10.76
N THR A 280 -15.50 6.87 9.52
CA THR A 280 -16.18 5.66 9.05
C THR A 280 -15.51 5.12 7.80
N VAL A 281 -15.13 3.84 7.83
CA VAL A 281 -14.61 3.14 6.65
C VAL A 281 -15.73 2.33 6.02
N HIS A 282 -16.10 2.68 4.79
CA HIS A 282 -16.99 1.89 3.97
C HIS A 282 -16.18 0.83 3.24
N ALA A 283 -16.53 -0.44 3.42
CA ALA A 283 -15.79 -1.55 2.85
C ALA A 283 -16.71 -2.48 2.06
N LEU A 284 -16.26 -2.89 0.88
CA LEU A 284 -16.88 -3.92 0.05
C LEU A 284 -15.80 -4.86 -0.44
N HIS A 285 -16.20 -6.07 -0.83
CA HIS A 285 -15.31 -6.98 -1.55
C HIS A 285 -15.98 -7.52 -2.80
N ALA A 286 -15.15 -7.90 -3.77
CA ALA A 286 -15.56 -8.77 -4.86
C ALA A 286 -15.04 -10.18 -4.55
N SER A 287 -15.92 -11.17 -4.61
CA SER A 287 -15.50 -12.57 -4.66
C SER A 287 -14.81 -12.89 -5.98
N GLY A 288 -14.03 -13.96 -5.97
CA GLY A 288 -13.35 -14.47 -7.15
C GLY A 288 -12.81 -15.86 -6.86
N SER A 289 -12.82 -16.74 -7.86
CA SER A 289 -12.24 -18.09 -7.73
C SER A 289 -10.78 -18.17 -8.19
N GLY A 290 -10.23 -17.08 -8.74
CA GLY A 290 -8.85 -16.97 -9.20
C GLY A 290 -8.07 -15.97 -8.36
N SER A 291 -6.76 -16.16 -8.17
CA SER A 291 -5.83 -15.28 -7.43
C SER A 291 -4.58 -16.05 -7.02
N ARG A 292 -4.70 -17.38 -7.02
CA ARG A 292 -3.66 -18.32 -6.64
C ARG A 292 -2.61 -18.40 -7.74
N LEU A 293 -1.36 -18.15 -7.37
CA LEU A 293 -0.19 -18.35 -8.22
C LEU A 293 0.17 -19.84 -8.22
N ASP A 294 -0.68 -20.67 -8.82
CA ASP A 294 -0.45 -22.13 -8.90
C ASP A 294 0.44 -22.46 -10.10
N PHE A 295 1.71 -22.76 -9.83
CA PHE A 295 2.68 -23.16 -10.83
C PHE A 295 3.55 -24.32 -10.29
N ARG A 296 4.22 -25.00 -11.22
CA ARG A 296 5.28 -25.97 -10.89
C ARG A 296 6.60 -25.43 -11.44
N SER A 297 7.60 -25.35 -10.58
CA SER A 297 8.97 -25.02 -10.99
C SER A 297 9.53 -26.14 -11.88
N THR A 298 10.60 -25.83 -12.61
CA THR A 298 11.35 -26.80 -13.42
C THR A 298 11.94 -27.95 -12.59
N ALA A 299 12.13 -27.73 -11.28
CA ALA A 299 12.58 -28.75 -10.32
C ALA A 299 11.43 -29.54 -9.68
N GLY A 300 10.18 -29.33 -10.12
CA GLY A 300 9.00 -30.02 -9.58
C GLY A 300 8.51 -29.48 -8.21
N THR A 301 9.14 -28.44 -7.68
CA THR A 301 8.70 -27.72 -6.47
C THR A 301 7.62 -26.69 -6.81
N ARG A 302 6.82 -26.25 -5.83
CA ARG A 302 5.81 -25.17 -5.99
C ARG A 302 6.33 -23.78 -5.61
N ASP A 303 7.63 -23.68 -5.36
CA ASP A 303 8.26 -22.43 -4.94
C ASP A 303 9.10 -21.86 -6.08
N ALA A 304 8.93 -20.55 -6.31
CA ALA A 304 9.85 -19.79 -7.15
C ALA A 304 11.17 -19.57 -6.40
N ASP A 305 12.28 -19.46 -7.14
CA ASP A 305 13.59 -19.15 -6.54
C ASP A 305 13.67 -17.64 -6.26
N LEU A 306 13.35 -17.26 -5.02
CA LEU A 306 13.27 -15.86 -4.61
C LEU A 306 14.65 -15.22 -4.39
N ASP A 307 15.73 -16.00 -4.42
CA ASP A 307 17.10 -15.52 -4.16
C ASP A 307 17.84 -15.14 -5.46
N GLN A 308 17.17 -15.29 -6.61
CA GLN A 308 17.64 -14.74 -7.87
C GLN A 308 17.48 -13.22 -7.91
N PRO A 309 18.30 -12.49 -8.68
CA PRO A 309 18.09 -11.07 -8.88
C PRO A 309 16.72 -10.79 -9.54
N PRO A 310 16.04 -9.68 -9.19
CA PRO A 310 14.74 -9.33 -9.74
C PRO A 310 14.81 -9.16 -11.25
N LEU A 311 13.94 -9.88 -11.97
CA LEU A 311 13.90 -9.89 -13.42
C LEU A 311 12.81 -8.96 -13.98
N GLN A 312 13.22 -8.03 -14.83
CA GLN A 312 12.28 -7.22 -15.61
C GLN A 312 11.74 -8.04 -16.78
N LYS A 313 10.42 -8.08 -16.95
CA LYS A 313 9.75 -8.65 -18.12
C LYS A 313 9.17 -7.55 -19.00
N GLU A 314 9.06 -7.85 -20.28
CA GLU A 314 8.39 -7.02 -21.27
C GLU A 314 7.06 -7.68 -21.64
N TYR A 315 6.08 -7.51 -20.76
CA TYR A 315 4.80 -8.16 -20.90
C TYR A 315 3.75 -7.15 -21.37
N PHE A 316 3.19 -7.39 -22.56
CA PHE A 316 2.34 -6.43 -23.27
C PHE A 316 1.01 -6.90 -23.85
N PRO A 317 0.36 -8.01 -23.43
CA PRO A 317 -1.07 -8.12 -23.64
C PRO A 317 -1.81 -7.32 -22.56
N GLY A 318 -2.92 -6.70 -22.97
CA GLY A 318 -3.93 -6.19 -22.05
C GLY A 318 -4.63 -7.34 -21.30
N ILE A 319 -5.85 -7.09 -20.84
CA ILE A 319 -6.70 -8.10 -20.23
C ILE A 319 -7.45 -8.84 -21.33
N GLU A 320 -7.14 -10.13 -21.48
CA GLU A 320 -7.76 -11.00 -22.48
C GLU A 320 -9.16 -11.39 -22.05
N ARG A 321 -10.11 -11.20 -22.96
CA ARG A 321 -11.48 -11.69 -22.77
C ARG A 321 -11.57 -13.14 -23.20
N PRO A 322 -12.37 -13.97 -22.50
CA PRO A 322 -12.68 -15.29 -22.99
C PRO A 322 -13.38 -15.20 -24.34
N GLU A 323 -13.13 -16.17 -25.22
CA GLU A 323 -13.80 -16.27 -26.51
C GLU A 323 -15.30 -16.53 -26.30
N GLU A 324 -16.15 -15.72 -26.93
CA GLU A 324 -17.59 -15.94 -26.91
C GLU A 324 -18.05 -16.35 -28.31
N LYS A 325 -18.65 -17.54 -28.43
CA LYS A 325 -19.21 -18.06 -29.69
C LYS A 325 -18.19 -18.08 -30.84
N GLY A 326 -16.92 -18.41 -30.54
CA GLY A 326 -15.83 -18.49 -31.53
C GLY A 326 -15.31 -17.13 -32.01
N ARG A 327 -15.71 -16.02 -31.37
CA ARG A 327 -15.18 -14.68 -31.66
C ARG A 327 -14.02 -14.37 -30.73
N HIS A 328 -12.87 -14.06 -31.31
CA HIS A 328 -11.74 -13.48 -30.61
C HIS A 328 -11.99 -11.98 -30.38
N PHE A 329 -11.61 -11.48 -29.20
CA PHE A 329 -11.72 -10.08 -28.84
C PHE A 329 -10.33 -9.49 -28.65
N ASP A 330 -10.13 -8.25 -29.08
CA ASP A 330 -8.90 -7.53 -28.78
C ASP A 330 -8.72 -7.41 -27.25
N PRO A 331 -7.48 -7.53 -26.73
CA PRO A 331 -7.22 -7.36 -25.32
C PRO A 331 -7.68 -5.99 -24.81
N GLU A 332 -8.34 -5.99 -23.66
CA GLU A 332 -8.81 -4.76 -23.02
C GLU A 332 -7.69 -4.04 -22.26
N PRO A 333 -7.77 -2.72 -22.07
CA PRO A 333 -6.79 -2.01 -21.25
C PRO A 333 -6.72 -2.52 -19.80
N GLY A 334 -5.49 -2.77 -19.34
CA GLY A 334 -5.17 -3.22 -17.97
C GLY A 334 -3.98 -4.17 -17.95
N CYS A 335 -3.75 -4.83 -16.80
CA CYS A 335 -2.67 -5.79 -16.62
C CYS A 335 -3.24 -7.17 -16.30
N GLN A 336 -2.81 -8.22 -17.01
CA GLN A 336 -3.17 -9.61 -16.70
C GLN A 336 -1.94 -10.48 -16.48
N VAL A 337 -1.78 -11.05 -15.28
CA VAL A 337 -0.77 -12.08 -15.03
C VAL A 337 -1.35 -13.42 -15.47
N LYS A 338 -0.78 -14.03 -16.51
CA LYS A 338 -1.17 -15.37 -16.97
C LYS A 338 -0.40 -16.48 -16.24
N PRO A 339 -0.90 -17.74 -16.25
CA PRO A 339 -0.29 -18.86 -15.51
C PRO A 339 1.20 -19.08 -15.77
N GLU A 340 1.66 -18.90 -17.01
CA GLU A 340 3.07 -19.04 -17.39
C GLU A 340 4.00 -17.99 -16.76
N TYR A 341 3.44 -16.93 -16.16
CA TYR A 341 4.17 -15.87 -15.46
C TYR A 341 3.98 -15.90 -13.94
N PHE A 342 3.27 -16.89 -13.38
CA PHE A 342 2.99 -16.93 -11.93
C PHE A 342 4.26 -17.01 -11.07
N ALA A 343 5.26 -17.80 -11.47
CA ALA A 343 6.54 -17.90 -10.75
C ALA A 343 7.25 -16.53 -10.69
N TRP A 344 7.42 -15.90 -11.86
CA TRP A 344 8.00 -14.56 -11.97
C TRP A 344 7.22 -13.50 -11.16
N PHE A 345 5.89 -13.60 -11.14
CA PHE A 345 5.08 -12.64 -10.40
C PHE A 345 5.24 -12.83 -8.89
N GLN A 346 5.37 -14.08 -8.41
CA GLN A 346 5.68 -14.36 -7.01
C GLN A 346 7.07 -13.81 -6.62
N GLU A 347 8.09 -14.02 -7.46
CA GLU A 347 9.42 -13.41 -7.27
C GLU A 347 9.31 -11.88 -7.19
N THR A 348 8.58 -11.28 -8.13
CA THR A 348 8.38 -9.83 -8.18
C THR A 348 7.74 -9.29 -6.90
N LEU A 349 6.72 -9.98 -6.37
CA LEU A 349 6.06 -9.58 -5.13
C LEU A 349 7.02 -9.67 -3.94
N ALA A 350 7.73 -10.79 -3.80
CA ALA A 350 8.68 -11.01 -2.71
C ALA A 350 9.83 -9.97 -2.71
N HIS A 351 10.41 -9.71 -3.88
CA HIS A 351 11.45 -8.67 -4.02
C HIS A 351 10.89 -7.27 -3.77
N THR A 352 9.69 -6.96 -4.25
CA THR A 352 9.08 -5.65 -4.00
C THR A 352 8.78 -5.46 -2.51
N ASP A 353 8.42 -6.52 -1.80
CA ASP A 353 8.21 -6.47 -0.35
C ASP A 353 9.52 -6.23 0.40
N ALA A 354 10.55 -7.03 0.09
CA ALA A 354 11.90 -6.85 0.62
C ALA A 354 12.44 -5.43 0.35
N ALA A 355 12.22 -4.89 -0.85
CA ALA A 355 12.56 -3.52 -1.20
C ALA A 355 11.88 -2.51 -0.27
N GLY A 356 10.59 -2.73 0.03
CA GLY A 356 9.81 -1.83 0.87
C GLY A 356 10.27 -1.84 2.33
N LEU A 357 10.65 -3.01 2.85
CA LEU A 357 11.27 -3.15 4.17
C LEU A 357 12.61 -2.40 4.25
N THR A 358 13.49 -2.62 3.28
CA THR A 358 14.79 -1.95 3.28
C THR A 358 14.65 -0.45 3.06
N ALA A 359 13.66 -0.01 2.28
CA ALA A 359 13.38 1.41 2.08
C ALA A 359 12.85 2.08 3.35
N PHE A 360 11.96 1.38 4.07
CA PHE A 360 11.42 1.80 5.36
C PHE A 360 12.51 1.96 6.42
N ALA A 361 13.53 1.10 6.39
CA ALA A 361 14.73 1.20 7.23
C ALA A 361 15.79 2.21 6.71
N GLY A 362 15.52 2.95 5.62
CA GLY A 362 16.47 3.90 5.05
C GLY A 362 17.63 3.28 4.25
N ALA A 363 17.63 1.98 4.01
CA ALA A 363 18.71 1.26 3.34
C ALA A 363 18.59 1.31 1.80
N GLY A 364 19.04 2.41 1.20
CA GLY A 364 18.95 2.65 -0.25
C GLY A 364 19.64 1.58 -1.12
N SER A 365 20.88 1.21 -0.82
CA SER A 365 21.62 0.19 -1.60
C SER A 365 20.94 -1.18 -1.54
N ALA A 366 20.49 -1.61 -0.36
CA ALA A 366 19.74 -2.85 -0.19
C ALA A 366 18.42 -2.80 -0.97
N THR A 367 17.69 -1.68 -0.91
CA THR A 367 16.47 -1.44 -1.69
C THR A 367 16.73 -1.54 -3.19
N ALA A 368 17.79 -0.92 -3.68
CA ALA A 368 18.14 -0.92 -5.10
C ALA A 368 18.36 -2.34 -5.64
N ARG A 369 18.96 -3.24 -4.86
CA ARG A 369 19.21 -4.63 -5.28
C ARG A 369 17.92 -5.43 -5.50
N GLN A 370 16.84 -5.05 -4.81
CA GLN A 370 15.54 -5.72 -4.90
C GLN A 370 14.64 -5.18 -6.02
N LEU A 371 15.05 -4.14 -6.75
CA LEU A 371 14.22 -3.50 -7.77
C LEU A 371 14.81 -3.68 -9.17
N THR A 372 13.92 -3.78 -10.16
CA THR A 372 14.30 -3.65 -11.57
C THR A 372 14.54 -2.18 -11.96
N LYS A 373 15.11 -1.96 -13.15
CA LYS A 373 15.32 -0.61 -13.69
C LYS A 373 14.00 0.16 -13.82
N ARG A 374 12.95 -0.46 -14.37
CA ARG A 374 11.63 0.17 -14.56
C ARG A 374 10.91 0.46 -13.24
N GLN A 375 11.17 -0.34 -12.21
CA GLN A 375 10.70 -0.07 -10.84
C GLN A 375 11.44 1.09 -10.15
N GLY A 376 12.55 1.56 -10.73
CA GLY A 376 13.26 2.74 -10.24
C GLY A 376 14.51 2.44 -9.42
N ARG A 377 15.13 1.27 -9.59
CA ARG A 377 16.40 0.90 -8.93
C ARG A 377 17.43 2.03 -8.83
N GLU A 378 17.65 2.76 -9.92
CA GLU A 378 18.70 3.77 -10.01
C GLU A 378 18.47 4.95 -9.05
N PHE A 379 17.22 5.24 -8.67
CA PHE A 379 16.89 6.31 -7.71
C PHE A 379 17.27 5.96 -6.26
N PHE A 380 17.62 4.69 -6.00
CA PHE A 380 18.07 4.23 -4.69
C PHE A 380 19.59 4.02 -4.62
N LYS A 381 20.28 3.94 -5.78
CA LYS A 381 21.75 3.88 -5.84
C LYS A 381 22.42 5.24 -5.64
N ALA A 382 21.79 6.32 -6.10
CA ALA A 382 22.40 7.65 -6.14
C ALA A 382 22.50 8.35 -4.76
N LEU A 383 21.96 7.77 -3.70
CA LEU A 383 21.71 8.43 -2.42
C LEU A 383 22.58 7.92 -1.26
N GLU A 384 23.79 7.45 -1.55
CA GLU A 384 24.89 7.45 -0.56
C GLU A 384 25.42 8.90 -0.37
N HIS A 385 24.52 9.83 -0.02
CA HIS A 385 24.94 11.13 0.48
C HIS A 385 25.66 10.89 1.82
N PRO A 386 26.72 11.60 2.22
CA PRO A 386 27.42 11.34 3.49
C PRO A 386 26.52 11.41 4.74
N ALA A 387 25.40 12.14 4.68
CA ALA A 387 24.37 12.15 5.72
C ALA A 387 23.42 10.93 5.68
N ALA A 388 23.33 10.21 4.56
CA ALA A 388 22.57 8.97 4.37
C ALA A 388 23.45 7.71 4.44
N GLY A 389 24.77 7.82 4.18
CA GLY A 389 25.74 6.75 4.39
C GLY A 389 25.96 6.41 5.88
N SER A 390 25.67 7.36 6.76
CA SER A 390 25.65 7.20 8.23
C SER A 390 24.37 6.53 8.77
N VAL A 391 23.33 6.36 7.93
CA VAL A 391 21.99 5.89 8.34
C VAL A 391 21.93 4.35 8.41
N GLN A 392 23.01 3.65 8.07
CA GLN A 392 23.07 2.18 8.12
C GLN A 392 23.36 1.60 9.52
N ASP A 393 23.69 2.43 10.52
CA ASP A 393 24.22 1.96 11.81
C ASP A 393 23.36 2.30 13.04
N ILE A 394 22.15 2.85 12.87
CA ILE A 394 21.27 3.10 14.02
C ILE A 394 20.56 1.79 14.38
N THR A 395 20.99 1.21 15.48
CA THR A 395 20.34 0.05 16.10
C THR A 395 19.73 0.46 17.43
N HIS A 396 18.45 0.13 17.63
CA HIS A 396 17.77 0.29 18.91
C HIS A 396 17.18 -1.04 19.36
N GLU A 397 17.24 -1.28 20.66
CA GLU A 397 16.42 -2.30 21.32
C GLU A 397 15.06 -1.68 21.65
N LEU A 398 13.99 -2.28 21.16
CA LEU A 398 12.62 -1.81 21.33
C LEU A 398 11.73 -3.00 21.68
N LEU A 399 11.07 -2.93 22.83
CA LEU A 399 10.27 -3.99 23.43
C LEU A 399 11.02 -5.33 23.47
N GLY A 400 12.33 -5.29 23.75
CA GLY A 400 13.22 -6.45 23.85
C GLY A 400 13.63 -7.09 22.51
N ASP A 401 13.34 -6.46 21.37
CA ASP A 401 13.85 -6.87 20.05
C ASP A 401 14.81 -5.80 19.50
N ALA A 402 15.88 -6.22 18.83
CA ALA A 402 16.82 -5.30 18.17
C ALA A 402 16.37 -4.95 16.74
N PHE A 403 16.38 -3.66 16.40
CA PHE A 403 15.97 -3.13 15.10
C PHE A 403 17.06 -2.24 14.50
N ALA A 404 17.32 -2.41 13.20
CA ALA A 404 18.19 -1.55 12.41
C ALA A 404 17.34 -0.64 11.51
N GLY A 405 17.68 0.65 11.45
CA GLY A 405 16.89 1.58 10.67
C GLY A 405 17.40 3.01 10.66
N THR A 406 16.45 3.93 10.49
CA THR A 406 16.66 5.37 10.34
C THR A 406 15.85 6.14 11.35
N ASP A 407 16.38 7.27 11.80
CA ASP A 407 15.68 8.21 12.66
C ASP A 407 15.33 9.51 11.91
N HIS A 408 14.47 10.31 12.54
CA HIS A 408 14.12 11.66 12.11
C HIS A 408 13.69 12.50 13.30
N VAL A 409 14.33 13.66 13.49
CA VAL A 409 13.93 14.62 14.51
C VAL A 409 13.07 15.72 13.89
N PHE A 410 11.89 15.94 14.44
CA PHE A 410 10.95 16.98 14.03
C PHE A 410 10.41 17.75 15.25
N ARG A 411 9.62 18.79 15.00
CA ARG A 411 8.97 19.55 16.07
C ARG A 411 7.49 19.19 16.19
N LEU A 412 7.08 18.88 17.41
CA LEU A 412 5.70 18.66 17.80
C LEU A 412 5.33 19.67 18.88
N ASN A 413 4.43 20.61 18.57
CA ASN A 413 4.03 21.69 19.49
C ASN A 413 5.19 22.48 20.12
N GLY A 414 6.30 22.61 19.40
CA GLY A 414 7.50 23.36 19.84
C GLY A 414 8.58 22.48 20.46
N ASP A 415 8.25 21.26 20.89
CA ASP A 415 9.20 20.31 21.44
C ASP A 415 9.84 19.46 20.33
N HIS A 416 11.06 18.97 20.57
CA HIS A 416 11.73 18.07 19.64
C HIS A 416 11.32 16.63 19.93
N VAL A 417 10.88 15.94 18.89
CA VAL A 417 10.50 14.52 18.91
C VAL A 417 11.35 13.79 17.90
N GLU A 418 11.91 12.66 18.32
CA GLU A 418 12.60 11.72 17.45
C GLU A 418 11.63 10.61 17.07
N ALA A 419 11.53 10.34 15.79
CA ALA A 419 10.87 9.16 15.25
C ALA A 419 11.92 8.19 14.72
N PHE A 420 11.79 6.91 15.02
CA PHE A 420 12.62 5.83 14.51
C PHE A 420 11.78 4.88 13.67
N SER A 421 12.33 4.42 12.56
CA SER A 421 11.73 3.42 11.68
C SER A 421 12.76 2.40 11.26
N GLY A 422 12.47 1.13 11.45
CA GLY A 422 13.45 0.06 11.23
C GLY A 422 12.85 -1.29 10.96
N VAL A 423 13.73 -2.26 10.74
CA VAL A 423 13.42 -3.68 10.53
C VAL A 423 14.23 -4.48 11.54
N GLN A 424 13.65 -5.56 12.07
CA GLN A 424 14.35 -6.43 13.02
C GLN A 424 15.70 -6.88 12.43
N VAL A 425 16.76 -6.81 13.24
CA VAL A 425 18.16 -6.88 12.77
C VAL A 425 18.47 -8.16 11.98
N ASP A 426 17.94 -9.32 12.36
CA ASP A 426 18.18 -10.58 11.64
C ASP A 426 17.45 -10.61 10.31
N LEU A 427 16.20 -10.14 10.27
CA LEU A 427 15.43 -9.99 9.03
C LEU A 427 16.13 -9.02 8.07
N PHE A 428 16.59 -7.89 8.60
CA PHE A 428 17.34 -6.91 7.84
C PHE A 428 18.65 -7.49 7.30
N ARG A 429 19.37 -8.32 8.07
CA ARG A 429 20.63 -8.95 7.67
C ARG A 429 20.47 -9.85 6.44
N HIS A 430 19.39 -10.64 6.36
CA HIS A 430 19.10 -11.47 5.19
C HIS A 430 18.98 -10.64 3.90
N LEU A 431 18.41 -9.43 3.98
CA LEU A 431 18.18 -8.55 2.82
C LEU A 431 19.36 -7.62 2.52
N ALA A 432 20.06 -7.15 3.56
CA ALA A 432 21.09 -6.12 3.47
C ALA A 432 22.51 -6.68 3.27
N ARG A 433 22.83 -7.86 3.82
CA ARG A 433 24.20 -8.43 3.82
C ARG A 433 24.27 -9.87 3.28
N GLY A 434 23.16 -10.62 3.26
CA GLY A 434 23.19 -12.06 2.99
C GLY A 434 23.95 -12.82 4.10
N THR A 435 23.59 -14.07 4.37
CA THR A 435 24.23 -14.89 5.41
C THR A 435 25.17 -15.91 4.80
N ARG A 436 26.29 -15.45 4.24
CA ARG A 436 27.45 -16.33 4.03
C ARG A 436 28.75 -15.70 4.50
N ASN A 437 29.41 -16.46 5.38
CA ASN A 437 30.74 -16.19 5.92
C ASN A 437 31.73 -15.85 4.79
N GLY A 438 32.26 -14.62 4.80
CA GLY A 438 33.64 -14.35 4.37
C GLY A 438 33.92 -13.86 2.96
N ASP A 439 32.98 -13.90 2.00
CA ASP A 439 33.26 -13.44 0.62
C ASP A 439 32.44 -12.20 0.24
N ASP A 440 33.07 -11.03 0.43
CA ASP A 440 32.54 -9.69 0.12
C ASP A 440 32.11 -9.48 -1.35
N ALA A 441 32.51 -10.37 -2.27
CA ALA A 441 32.17 -10.27 -3.69
C ALA A 441 30.83 -10.92 -4.08
N THR A 442 30.16 -11.64 -3.15
CA THR A 442 29.02 -12.53 -3.47
C THR A 442 27.78 -12.38 -2.58
N GLN A 443 27.66 -11.30 -1.80
CA GLN A 443 26.53 -11.07 -0.89
C GLN A 443 25.20 -10.85 -1.66
N ARG A 444 24.53 -11.96 -2.01
CA ARG A 444 23.16 -11.97 -2.52
C ARG A 444 22.19 -11.80 -1.36
N ALA A 445 21.08 -11.11 -1.61
CA ALA A 445 19.99 -11.09 -0.66
C ALA A 445 19.32 -12.45 -0.58
N GLU A 446 18.94 -12.86 0.62
CA GLU A 446 18.29 -14.13 0.91
C GLU A 446 16.81 -13.90 1.19
N VAL A 447 16.06 -13.54 0.15
CA VAL A 447 14.63 -13.23 0.23
C VAL A 447 13.85 -14.45 0.74
N SER A 448 14.21 -15.66 0.31
CA SER A 448 13.56 -16.90 0.78
C SER A 448 13.74 -17.09 2.30
N ALA A 449 14.95 -16.87 2.80
CA ALA A 449 15.27 -17.03 4.22
C ALA A 449 14.61 -15.94 5.07
N TRP A 450 14.68 -14.69 4.61
CA TRP A 450 13.97 -13.56 5.24
C TRP A 450 12.47 -13.86 5.38
N ARG A 451 11.82 -14.27 4.29
CA ARG A 451 10.37 -14.50 4.26
C ARG A 451 9.95 -15.61 5.22
N LYS A 452 10.71 -16.70 5.28
CA LYS A 452 10.47 -17.79 6.23
C LYS A 452 10.68 -17.33 7.67
N ALA A 453 11.75 -16.60 7.97
CA ALA A 453 12.03 -16.08 9.30
C ALA A 453 10.97 -15.07 9.77
N ALA A 454 10.47 -14.21 8.87
CA ALA A 454 9.37 -13.29 9.15
C ALA A 454 8.09 -14.07 9.49
N HIS A 455 7.73 -15.07 8.68
CA HIS A 455 6.57 -15.94 8.93
C HIS A 455 6.65 -16.68 10.26
N ASP A 456 7.79 -17.29 10.58
CA ASP A 456 7.98 -18.03 11.84
C ASP A 456 7.79 -17.12 13.08
N ARG A 457 8.17 -15.83 12.96
CA ARG A 457 8.06 -14.83 14.04
C ARG A 457 6.75 -14.02 14.00
N SER A 458 5.96 -14.12 12.93
CA SER A 458 4.76 -13.31 12.69
C SER A 458 3.61 -13.53 13.68
N ARG A 459 3.79 -14.41 14.68
CA ARG A 459 2.86 -14.62 15.81
C ARG A 459 3.31 -13.88 17.08
N ALA A 460 4.62 -13.71 17.25
CA ALA A 460 5.19 -12.91 18.34
C ALA A 460 5.01 -11.41 18.08
N TRP A 461 4.90 -11.03 16.81
CA TRP A 461 4.48 -9.71 16.34
C TRP A 461 3.08 -9.82 15.74
N PRO A 462 2.14 -8.88 15.94
CA PRO A 462 2.34 -7.45 16.23
C PRO A 462 2.35 -7.11 17.71
N ARG A 463 3.03 -6.01 18.06
CA ARG A 463 3.06 -5.44 19.42
C ARG A 463 2.93 -3.93 19.33
N CYS A 464 2.16 -3.34 20.21
CA CYS A 464 2.02 -1.88 20.29
C CYS A 464 1.95 -1.51 21.76
N ASP A 465 3.00 -0.89 22.27
CA ASP A 465 3.13 -0.60 23.69
C ASP A 465 4.08 0.59 23.93
N TRP A 466 4.14 1.03 25.18
CA TRP A 466 5.16 1.96 25.64
C TRP A 466 6.45 1.20 25.94
N ASP A 467 7.58 1.71 25.47
CA ASP A 467 8.89 1.21 25.84
C ASP A 467 9.54 2.18 26.83
N ASP A 468 9.81 1.70 28.04
CA ASP A 468 10.36 2.49 29.14
C ASP A 468 11.81 2.93 28.90
N GLU A 469 12.61 2.10 28.22
CA GLU A 469 14.03 2.40 27.94
C GLU A 469 14.15 3.41 26.79
N TRP A 470 13.32 3.27 25.77
CA TRP A 470 13.17 4.23 24.68
C TRP A 470 12.51 5.54 25.15
N GLY A 471 11.58 5.45 26.11
CA GLY A 471 10.83 6.57 26.65
C GLY A 471 9.70 7.04 25.73
N GLY A 472 8.99 6.12 25.08
CA GLY A 472 7.93 6.50 24.15
C GLY A 472 7.16 5.34 23.51
N PRO A 473 6.15 5.66 22.67
CA PRO A 473 5.30 4.66 22.04
C PRO A 473 6.04 3.92 20.91
N VAL A 474 5.83 2.61 20.85
CA VAL A 474 6.41 1.69 19.87
C VAL A 474 5.31 0.86 19.20
N SER A 475 5.38 0.73 17.87
CA SER A 475 4.52 -0.12 17.06
C SER A 475 5.38 -1.09 16.24
N ILE A 476 5.28 -2.38 16.53
CA ILE A 476 5.93 -3.47 15.79
C ILE A 476 4.87 -4.19 14.95
N HIS A 477 5.10 -4.23 13.65
CA HIS A 477 4.24 -4.94 12.71
C HIS A 477 4.67 -6.41 12.53
N PRO A 478 3.77 -7.25 12.00
CA PRO A 478 4.04 -8.68 11.87
C PRO A 478 5.13 -9.05 10.86
N ASP A 479 5.48 -8.14 9.94
CA ASP A 479 6.59 -8.27 9.00
C ASP A 479 7.95 -7.90 9.63
N GLY A 480 7.95 -7.59 10.93
CA GLY A 480 9.15 -7.23 11.71
C GLY A 480 9.60 -5.78 11.51
N THR A 481 8.76 -4.92 10.94
CA THR A 481 8.99 -3.46 10.95
C THR A 481 8.62 -2.85 12.29
N VAL A 482 9.29 -1.75 12.63
CA VAL A 482 9.00 -0.97 13.83
C VAL A 482 8.89 0.52 13.50
N LEU A 483 7.92 1.19 14.12
CA LEU A 483 7.82 2.64 14.20
C LEU A 483 7.79 3.02 15.68
N ALA A 484 8.74 3.86 16.11
CA ALA A 484 8.83 4.34 17.49
C ALA A 484 8.97 5.86 17.51
N LEU A 485 8.45 6.50 18.56
CA LEU A 485 8.60 7.94 18.77
C LEU A 485 9.03 8.21 20.20
N ARG A 486 9.86 9.23 20.44
CA ARG A 486 10.20 9.71 21.79
C ARG A 486 10.45 11.21 21.81
N MET A 487 10.32 11.80 22.99
CA MET A 487 10.80 13.16 23.23
C MET A 487 12.33 13.18 23.23
N VAL A 488 12.93 14.23 22.68
CA VAL A 488 14.38 14.44 22.78
C VAL A 488 14.72 15.80 23.39
N ASN A 489 15.56 15.77 24.41
CA ASN A 489 16.13 16.97 25.00
C ASN A 489 17.30 17.45 24.15
N VAL A 490 17.03 18.36 23.21
CA VAL A 490 18.12 19.05 22.51
C VAL A 490 18.75 20.03 23.50
N GLN A 491 19.84 19.63 24.15
CA GLN A 491 20.66 20.59 24.90
C GLN A 491 21.11 21.68 23.93
N LYS A 492 20.72 22.93 24.19
CA LYS A 492 21.32 24.08 23.52
C LYS A 492 22.79 24.10 23.91
N THR A 493 23.65 23.55 23.05
CA THR A 493 25.07 23.91 23.08
C THR A 493 25.13 25.39 22.70
N GLY A 494 25.21 26.23 23.74
CA GLY A 494 25.35 27.67 23.59
C GLY A 494 26.64 28.00 22.83
N HIS A 495 26.50 28.80 21.79
CA HIS A 495 27.57 29.66 21.31
C HIS A 495 27.18 31.10 21.60
#